data_AF-A0A936M1T1-F1
#
_entry.id   AF-A0A936M1T1-F1
#
_cell.length_a   1.000
_cell.length_b   1.000
_cell.length_c   1.000
_cell.angle_alpha   90.00
_cell.angle_beta   90.00
_cell.angle_gamma   90.00
#
_symmetry.space_group_name_H-M   'P 1'
#
loop_
_entity.id
_entity.type
_entity.pdbx_description
1 polymer ?
#
loop_
_entity_poly.entity_id
_entity_poly.type
_entity_poly.pdbx_seq_one_letter_code
_entity_poly.pdbx_strand_id
1 'polypeptide(L)'
;MRGCRLSLLALSCVLAVPGWSQQTAGGTTAYSYDLNGRRVEDARYTVRDAPTGSQRKELTRTINSRTVPLESSEDKVISQDATSKVVERIVRRYDQNGNPGPPERIRIEERTNADGSKTLTTTSYRGNLSGGSEVAGRTRTHIRKIGNVETKVHEVEQATLNGGLQMVERTQSEERFSGDNSELKETVYRQGVNGRFEPVSSQVSQKTKIGNVKTVDATVFEADLNGRMSLAERTIGKKTERADGSAVEEVEVYSTRFATAAGDVNARQPRLQQQIVRETVPGPDNTTVETTSVRARLVNDPSRFGPYEKIVQTTKVTPTGDSRQTTAQQSTVQRRDLNGNLIVQAATETAITGPAPPPPAPPPAKPQP
;
A
#
# COMPACT_ATOMS: atom_id res chain seq x y z
N MET A 1 -22.43 9.33 2.44
CA MET A 1 -21.23 9.36 3.31
C MET A 1 -20.16 8.50 2.65
N ARG A 2 -19.27 9.12 1.87
CA ARG A 2 -18.17 8.39 1.23
C ARG A 2 -17.06 8.28 2.27
N GLY A 3 -16.82 7.08 2.78
CA GLY A 3 -15.68 6.81 3.65
C GLY A 3 -14.42 7.19 2.89
N CYS A 4 -13.76 8.26 3.34
CA CYS A 4 -12.43 8.64 2.89
C CYS A 4 -11.50 7.55 3.42
N ARG A 5 -11.40 6.44 2.67
CA ARG A 5 -10.35 5.46 2.89
C ARG A 5 -9.08 6.13 2.38
N LEU A 6 -8.35 6.75 3.31
CA LEU A 6 -6.94 7.06 3.13
C LEU A 6 -6.18 5.73 3.07
N SER A 7 -6.40 4.98 1.98
CA SER A 7 -5.63 3.80 1.64
C SER A 7 -4.35 4.29 0.97
N LEU A 8 -3.42 4.79 1.76
CA LEU A 8 -2.02 4.89 1.35
C LEU A 8 -1.40 3.48 1.42
N LEU A 9 -1.99 2.56 0.65
CA LEU A 9 -1.32 1.33 0.23
C LEU A 9 -0.46 1.75 -0.96
N ALA A 10 0.74 2.22 -0.66
CA ALA A 10 1.82 2.21 -1.63
C ALA A 10 1.99 0.74 -2.05
N LEU A 11 1.36 0.37 -3.17
CA LEU A 11 1.68 -0.86 -3.88
C LEU A 11 3.05 -0.65 -4.51
N SER A 12 4.09 -0.89 -3.70
CA SER A 12 5.45 -1.03 -4.19
C SER A 12 5.47 -2.28 -5.07
N CYS A 13 5.28 -2.13 -6.38
CA CYS A 13 5.77 -3.12 -7.33
C CYS A 13 7.29 -3.10 -7.24
N VAL A 14 7.84 -3.95 -6.36
CA VAL A 14 9.25 -4.32 -6.41
C VAL A 14 9.44 -5.10 -7.71
N LEU A 15 9.84 -4.39 -8.77
CA LEU A 15 10.33 -5.03 -9.98
C LEU A 15 11.73 -5.56 -9.66
N ALA A 16 11.79 -6.84 -9.29
CA ALA A 16 13.05 -7.56 -9.15
C ALA A 16 13.77 -7.58 -10.51
N VAL A 17 15.03 -7.16 -10.51
CA VAL A 17 15.96 -7.35 -11.64
C VAL A 17 16.34 -8.83 -11.68
N PRO A 18 16.17 -9.56 -12.80
CA PRO A 18 16.54 -10.96 -12.86
C PRO A 18 18.06 -11.10 -12.92
N GLY A 19 18.67 -11.39 -11.76
CA GLY A 19 19.86 -12.22 -11.68
C GLY A 19 19.49 -13.67 -11.97
N TRP A 20 20.43 -14.46 -12.49
CA TRP A 20 20.20 -15.81 -13.02
C TRP A 20 19.43 -16.69 -12.02
N SER A 21 18.21 -17.13 -12.39
CA SER A 21 17.23 -17.64 -11.44
C SER A 21 17.13 -19.17 -11.40
N GLN A 22 17.34 -19.72 -10.21
CA GLN A 22 16.73 -20.99 -9.80
C GLN A 22 15.20 -20.83 -9.79
N GLN A 23 14.48 -21.87 -10.25
CA GLN A 23 13.03 -21.92 -10.12
C GLN A 23 12.66 -21.81 -8.63
N THR A 24 12.06 -20.68 -8.26
CA THR A 24 11.65 -20.44 -6.89
C THR A 24 10.18 -20.78 -6.75
N ALA A 25 9.87 -21.68 -5.82
CA ALA A 25 8.51 -21.89 -5.35
C ALA A 25 8.42 -21.32 -3.92
N GLY A 26 7.51 -20.37 -3.73
CA GLY A 26 7.21 -19.75 -2.44
C GLY A 26 5.76 -20.01 -2.03
N GLY A 27 5.51 -20.00 -0.72
CA GLY A 27 4.16 -20.15 -0.16
C GLY A 27 3.93 -19.18 0.97
N THR A 28 2.70 -18.66 1.06
CA THR A 28 2.26 -17.89 2.23
C THR A 28 0.94 -18.47 2.70
N THR A 29 0.85 -18.75 3.99
CA THR A 29 -0.39 -19.20 4.62
C THR A 29 -0.81 -18.17 5.66
N ALA A 30 -2.04 -17.67 5.52
CA ALA A 30 -2.69 -16.83 6.49
C ALA A 30 -3.57 -17.70 7.40
N TYR A 31 -3.53 -17.39 8.70
CA TYR A 31 -4.34 -18.06 9.70
C TYR A 31 -5.21 -17.04 10.44
N SER A 32 -6.44 -17.45 10.70
CA SER A 32 -7.38 -16.78 11.59
C SER A 32 -7.64 -17.67 12.81
N TYR A 33 -8.34 -17.14 13.80
CA TYR A 33 -8.79 -17.89 14.98
C TYR A 33 -10.31 -17.93 14.98
N ASP A 34 -10.89 -19.12 15.23
CA ASP A 34 -12.34 -19.27 15.36
C ASP A 34 -12.85 -18.71 16.70
N LEU A 35 -14.17 -18.74 16.90
CA LEU A 35 -14.81 -18.25 18.14
C LEU A 35 -14.35 -19.00 19.41
N ASN A 36 -13.76 -20.18 19.28
CA ASN A 36 -13.19 -20.96 20.38
C ASN A 36 -11.70 -20.70 20.57
N GLY A 37 -11.11 -19.75 19.84
CA GLY A 37 -9.68 -19.46 19.89
C GLY A 37 -8.82 -20.54 19.22
N ARG A 38 -9.39 -21.42 18.39
CA ARG A 38 -8.62 -22.39 17.61
C ARG A 38 -8.12 -21.75 16.33
N ARG A 39 -6.83 -21.96 16.03
CA ARG A 39 -6.21 -21.54 14.76
C ARG A 39 -6.84 -22.31 13.59
N VAL A 40 -7.27 -21.58 12.57
CA VAL A 40 -7.85 -22.09 11.31
C VAL A 40 -7.11 -21.46 10.13
N GLU A 41 -6.77 -22.27 9.13
CA GLU A 41 -6.20 -21.78 7.87
C GLU A 41 -7.25 -20.97 7.09
N ASP A 42 -6.91 -19.75 6.70
CA ASP A 42 -7.80 -18.81 6.01
C ASP A 42 -7.52 -18.80 4.49
N ALA A 43 -6.44 -18.15 4.08
CA ALA A 43 -6.00 -18.08 2.70
C ALA A 43 -4.60 -18.69 2.53
N ARG A 44 -4.41 -19.39 1.41
CA ARG A 44 -3.11 -19.94 1.02
C ARG A 44 -2.71 -19.41 -0.35
N TYR A 45 -1.51 -18.86 -0.41
CA TYR A 45 -0.88 -18.37 -1.62
C TYR A 45 0.23 -19.32 -2.03
N THR A 46 0.26 -19.66 -3.31
CA THR A 46 1.41 -20.33 -3.93
C THR A 46 1.94 -19.46 -5.05
N VAL A 47 3.24 -19.20 -5.05
CA VAL A 47 3.95 -18.46 -6.08
C VAL A 47 4.95 -19.40 -6.74
N ARG A 48 4.98 -19.41 -8.07
CA ARG A 48 5.98 -20.10 -8.87
C ARG A 48 6.59 -19.09 -9.83
N ASP A 49 7.87 -18.83 -9.67
CA ASP A 49 8.61 -17.95 -10.58
C ASP A 49 9.38 -18.78 -11.60
N ALA A 50 9.32 -18.35 -12.85
CA ALA A 50 10.06 -18.89 -13.98
C ALA A 50 10.79 -17.74 -14.70
N PRO A 51 11.84 -18.03 -15.50
CA PRO A 51 12.57 -16.97 -16.22
C PRO A 51 11.69 -16.14 -17.17
N THR A 52 10.62 -16.74 -17.71
CA THR A 52 9.73 -16.12 -18.70
C THR A 52 8.45 -15.54 -18.10
N GLY A 53 8.24 -15.67 -16.78
CA GLY A 53 6.97 -15.35 -16.17
C GLY A 53 6.82 -15.81 -14.73
N SER A 54 5.73 -15.43 -14.08
CA SER A 54 5.38 -15.91 -12.75
C SER A 54 3.94 -16.35 -12.69
N GLN A 55 3.65 -17.36 -11.88
CA GLN A 55 2.30 -17.82 -11.63
C GLN A 55 2.02 -17.69 -10.13
N ARG A 56 0.92 -17.02 -9.80
CA ARG A 56 0.39 -16.95 -8.45
C ARG A 56 -1.00 -17.57 -8.42
N LYS A 57 -1.26 -18.37 -7.40
CA LYS A 57 -2.58 -18.95 -7.13
C LYS A 57 -2.95 -18.70 -5.69
N GLU A 58 -4.14 -18.15 -5.48
CA GLU A 58 -4.76 -17.96 -4.18
C GLU A 58 -5.84 -19.03 -4.00
N LEU A 59 -5.77 -19.71 -2.86
CA LEU A 59 -6.71 -20.72 -2.42
C LEU A 59 -7.43 -20.20 -1.18
N THR A 60 -8.73 -20.43 -1.12
CA THR A 60 -9.56 -20.13 0.06
C THR A 60 -10.35 -21.38 0.45
N ARG A 61 -10.75 -21.47 1.71
CA ARG A 61 -11.59 -22.55 2.23
C ARG A 61 -13.05 -22.12 2.21
N THR A 62 -13.91 -22.91 1.59
CA THR A 62 -15.36 -22.67 1.60
C THR A 62 -15.98 -23.01 2.94
N ILE A 63 -17.24 -22.61 3.15
CA ILE A 63 -18.03 -22.97 4.34
C ILE A 63 -18.16 -24.48 4.54
N ASN A 64 -18.10 -25.25 3.45
CA ASN A 64 -18.12 -26.72 3.46
C ASN A 64 -16.73 -27.32 3.68
N SER A 65 -15.77 -26.54 4.17
CA SER A 65 -14.38 -26.94 4.43
C SER A 65 -13.57 -27.36 3.20
N ARG A 66 -14.07 -27.16 1.98
CA ARG A 66 -13.35 -27.49 0.74
C ARG A 66 -12.41 -26.36 0.35
N THR A 67 -11.16 -26.67 0.01
CA THR A 67 -10.24 -25.69 -0.57
C THR A 67 -10.56 -25.49 -2.04
N VAL A 68 -10.82 -24.26 -2.45
CA VAL A 68 -11.08 -23.87 -3.85
C VAL A 68 -10.13 -22.74 -4.25
N PRO A 69 -9.74 -22.63 -5.53
CA PRO A 69 -9.07 -21.43 -6.00
C PRO A 69 -10.01 -20.23 -5.87
N LEU A 70 -9.46 -19.10 -5.45
CA LEU A 70 -10.14 -17.81 -5.48
C LEU A 70 -9.70 -17.02 -6.71
N GLU A 71 -8.38 -16.98 -6.94
CA GLU A 71 -7.77 -16.24 -8.02
C GLU A 71 -6.49 -16.95 -8.49
N SER A 72 -6.21 -16.88 -9.79
CA SER A 72 -4.92 -17.24 -10.37
C SER A 72 -4.45 -16.10 -11.26
N SER A 73 -3.20 -15.69 -11.14
CA SER A 73 -2.55 -14.76 -12.07
C SER A 73 -1.34 -15.42 -12.72
N GLU A 74 -1.17 -15.19 -14.01
CA GLU A 74 -0.01 -15.63 -14.79
C GLU A 74 0.59 -14.41 -15.49
N ASP A 75 1.84 -14.11 -15.20
CA ASP A 75 2.61 -13.07 -15.87
C ASP A 75 3.49 -13.71 -16.93
N LYS A 76 3.49 -13.14 -18.13
CA LYS A 76 4.32 -13.57 -19.26
C LYS A 76 5.04 -12.36 -19.83
N VAL A 77 6.37 -12.43 -19.92
CA VAL A 77 7.16 -11.41 -20.61
C VAL A 77 6.98 -11.62 -22.12
N ILE A 78 6.38 -10.65 -22.80
CA ILE A 78 6.10 -10.69 -24.24
C ILE A 78 7.30 -10.18 -25.04
N SER A 79 7.89 -9.08 -24.58
CA SER A 79 9.12 -8.53 -25.15
C SER A 79 9.91 -7.79 -24.08
N GLN A 80 11.23 -7.80 -24.23
CA GLN A 80 12.14 -7.05 -23.38
C GLN A 80 13.34 -6.63 -24.22
N ASP A 81 13.58 -5.33 -24.29
CA ASP A 81 14.75 -4.72 -24.92
C ASP A 81 15.46 -3.78 -23.93
N ALA A 82 16.49 -3.07 -24.39
CA ALA A 82 17.28 -2.18 -23.54
C ALA A 82 16.49 -0.98 -22.98
N THR A 83 15.40 -0.61 -23.64
CA THR A 83 14.59 0.59 -23.36
C THR A 83 13.14 0.29 -23.02
N SER A 84 12.63 -0.90 -23.31
CA SER A 84 11.22 -1.26 -23.14
C SER A 84 11.03 -2.68 -22.64
N LYS A 85 9.95 -2.89 -21.88
CA LYS A 85 9.51 -4.20 -21.40
C LYS A 85 8.01 -4.29 -21.49
N VAL A 86 7.50 -5.33 -22.14
CA VAL A 86 6.07 -5.62 -22.24
C VAL A 86 5.79 -6.93 -21.52
N VAL A 87 4.92 -6.87 -20.52
CA VAL A 87 4.43 -8.01 -19.74
C VAL A 87 2.93 -8.13 -19.96
N GLU A 88 2.47 -9.34 -20.25
CA GLU A 88 1.05 -9.67 -20.23
C GLU A 88 0.74 -10.46 -18.97
N ARG A 89 -0.24 -10.01 -18.20
CA ARG A 89 -0.78 -10.69 -17.02
C ARG A 89 -2.18 -11.19 -17.34
N ILE A 90 -2.44 -12.47 -17.10
CA ILE A 90 -3.77 -13.06 -17.20
C ILE A 90 -4.26 -13.35 -15.79
N VAL A 91 -5.35 -12.70 -15.38
CA VAL A 91 -6.03 -12.92 -14.10
C VAL A 91 -7.28 -13.74 -14.33
N ARG A 92 -7.41 -14.85 -13.62
CA ARG A 92 -8.59 -15.72 -13.62
C ARG A 92 -9.17 -15.74 -12.22
N ARG A 93 -10.40 -15.22 -12.08
CA ARG A 93 -11.17 -15.31 -10.85
C ARG A 93 -12.02 -16.58 -10.89
N TYR A 94 -12.22 -17.21 -9.75
CA TYR A 94 -13.01 -18.44 -9.64
C TYR A 94 -14.26 -18.19 -8.80
N ASP A 95 -15.33 -18.90 -9.10
CA ASP A 95 -16.54 -18.89 -8.29
C ASP A 95 -16.37 -19.71 -6.99
N GLN A 96 -17.39 -19.73 -6.13
CA GLN A 96 -17.38 -20.50 -4.88
C GLN A 96 -17.24 -22.02 -5.11
N ASN A 97 -17.57 -22.51 -6.31
CA ASN A 97 -17.43 -23.90 -6.71
C ASN A 97 -16.06 -24.21 -7.31
N GLY A 98 -15.18 -23.21 -7.45
CA GLY A 98 -13.86 -23.36 -8.06
C GLY A 98 -13.91 -23.41 -9.60
N ASN A 99 -15.02 -23.02 -10.23
CA ASN A 99 -15.09 -22.88 -11.69
C ASN A 99 -14.46 -21.54 -12.10
N PRO A 100 -13.65 -21.50 -13.16
CA PRO A 100 -13.04 -20.27 -13.64
C PRO A 100 -14.08 -19.37 -14.31
N GLY A 101 -14.11 -18.10 -13.92
CA GLY A 101 -14.78 -17.04 -14.67
C GLY A 101 -13.98 -16.61 -15.92
N PRO A 102 -14.52 -15.68 -16.72
CA PRO A 102 -13.81 -15.12 -17.86
C PRO A 102 -12.46 -14.52 -17.45
N PRO A 103 -11.38 -14.75 -18.22
CA PRO A 103 -10.07 -14.17 -17.90
C PRO A 103 -10.08 -12.66 -18.12
N GLU A 104 -9.36 -11.94 -17.25
CA GLU A 104 -8.98 -10.55 -17.43
C GLU A 104 -7.53 -10.50 -17.89
N ARG A 105 -7.27 -9.85 -19.02
CA ARG A 105 -5.91 -9.69 -19.56
C ARG A 105 -5.43 -8.29 -19.26
N ILE A 106 -4.23 -8.15 -18.71
CA ILE A 106 -3.63 -6.88 -18.33
C ILE A 106 -2.29 -6.79 -19.06
N ARG A 107 -2.14 -5.79 -19.93
CA ARG A 107 -0.88 -5.52 -20.65
C ARG A 107 -0.15 -4.38 -19.97
N ILE A 108 1.06 -4.64 -19.50
CA ILE A 108 1.92 -3.71 -18.79
C ILE A 108 3.12 -3.40 -19.69
N GLU A 109 3.29 -2.13 -20.03
CA GLU A 109 4.38 -1.63 -20.87
C GLU A 109 5.21 -0.64 -20.07
N GLU A 110 6.46 -0.97 -19.81
CA GLU A 110 7.45 -0.03 -19.28
C GLU A 110 8.34 0.44 -20.45
N ARG A 111 8.55 1.75 -20.56
CA ARG A 111 9.47 2.35 -21.54
C ARG A 111 10.32 3.41 -20.87
N THR A 112 11.63 3.35 -21.09
CA THR A 112 12.60 4.39 -20.76
C THR A 112 12.85 5.21 -22.02
N ASN A 113 12.64 6.52 -21.95
CA ASN A 113 12.83 7.45 -23.06
C ASN A 113 14.29 7.90 -23.15
N ALA A 114 14.65 8.56 -24.26
CA ALA A 114 16.01 9.04 -24.50
C ALA A 114 16.48 10.09 -23.48
N ASP A 115 15.55 10.81 -22.83
CA ASP A 115 15.84 11.77 -21.76
C ASP A 115 15.94 11.12 -20.36
N GLY A 116 15.88 9.79 -20.28
CA GLY A 116 15.89 9.01 -19.03
C GLY A 116 14.55 8.98 -18.29
N SER A 117 13.52 9.68 -18.77
CA SER A 117 12.17 9.57 -18.20
C SER A 117 11.59 8.18 -18.45
N LYS A 118 10.69 7.74 -17.58
CA LYS A 118 10.02 6.45 -17.67
C LYS A 118 8.53 6.63 -17.88
N THR A 119 7.95 5.80 -18.75
CA THR A 119 6.52 5.69 -18.96
C THR A 119 6.08 4.25 -18.68
N LEU A 120 5.14 4.09 -17.76
CA LEU A 120 4.49 2.82 -17.44
C LEU A 120 3.03 2.90 -17.89
N THR A 121 2.62 2.07 -18.85
CA THR A 121 1.23 1.96 -19.31
C THR A 121 0.67 0.62 -18.92
N THR A 122 -0.45 0.60 -18.20
CA THR A 122 -1.19 -0.63 -17.88
C THR A 122 -2.55 -0.57 -18.55
N THR A 123 -2.84 -1.50 -19.47
CA THR A 123 -4.14 -1.60 -20.15
C THR A 123 -4.84 -2.88 -19.72
N SER A 124 -6.03 -2.76 -19.14
CA SER A 124 -6.86 -3.92 -18.79
C SER A 124 -7.86 -4.21 -19.89
N TYR A 125 -8.03 -5.49 -20.19
CA TYR A 125 -8.95 -6.03 -21.17
C TYR A 125 -9.90 -7.00 -20.48
N ARG A 126 -11.19 -6.85 -20.74
CA ARG A 126 -12.23 -7.76 -20.24
C ARG A 126 -12.79 -8.60 -21.38
N GLY A 127 -12.99 -9.89 -21.13
CA GLY A 127 -13.70 -10.76 -22.06
C GLY A 127 -15.16 -10.31 -22.25
N ASN A 128 -15.63 -10.29 -23.48
CA ASN A 128 -17.04 -10.01 -23.81
C ASN A 128 -17.81 -11.31 -24.08
N LEU A 129 -19.14 -11.22 -24.20
CA LEU A 129 -20.01 -12.37 -24.42
C LEU A 129 -19.74 -13.09 -25.76
N SER A 130 -19.13 -12.40 -26.72
CA SER A 130 -18.78 -12.95 -28.04
C SER A 130 -17.44 -13.70 -28.05
N GLY A 131 -16.78 -13.84 -26.89
CA GLY A 131 -15.46 -14.47 -26.78
C GLY A 131 -14.28 -13.57 -27.18
N GLY A 132 -14.56 -12.31 -27.54
CA GLY A 132 -13.54 -11.28 -27.76
C GLY A 132 -13.07 -10.66 -26.45
N SER A 133 -12.16 -9.69 -26.55
CA SER A 133 -11.76 -8.85 -25.42
C SER A 133 -11.83 -7.38 -25.81
N GLU A 134 -12.36 -6.56 -24.92
CA GLU A 134 -12.44 -5.12 -25.07
C GLU A 134 -11.62 -4.41 -23.99
N VAL A 135 -11.16 -3.19 -24.27
CA VAL A 135 -10.40 -2.42 -23.28
C VAL A 135 -11.36 -1.95 -22.19
N ALA A 136 -11.08 -2.32 -20.95
CA ALA A 136 -11.87 -1.91 -19.79
C ALA A 136 -11.33 -0.62 -19.16
N GLY A 137 -10.01 -0.42 -19.20
CA GLY A 137 -9.37 0.78 -18.68
C GLY A 137 -7.89 0.82 -19.02
N ARG A 138 -7.31 1.99 -18.82
CA ARG A 138 -5.88 2.21 -19.01
C ARG A 138 -5.37 3.16 -17.94
N THR A 139 -4.24 2.82 -17.35
CA THR A 139 -3.48 3.75 -16.51
C THR A 139 -2.14 4.06 -17.15
N ARG A 140 -1.71 5.30 -17.04
CA ARG A 140 -0.39 5.75 -17.52
C ARG A 140 0.32 6.46 -16.40
N THR A 141 1.58 6.13 -16.20
CA THR A 141 2.44 6.80 -15.24
C THR A 141 3.67 7.30 -15.96
N HIS A 142 3.87 8.61 -15.99
CA HIS A 142 5.08 9.24 -16.48
C HIS A 142 5.93 9.71 -15.30
N ILE A 143 7.20 9.31 -15.26
CA ILE A 143 8.16 9.66 -14.21
C ILE A 143 9.34 10.35 -14.87
N ARG A 144 9.66 11.56 -14.43
CA ARG A 144 10.79 12.33 -14.93
C ARG A 144 11.58 12.89 -13.75
N LYS A 145 12.89 12.68 -13.77
CA LYS A 145 13.81 13.22 -12.76
C LYS A 145 14.73 14.25 -13.41
N ILE A 146 14.73 15.47 -12.88
CA ILE A 146 15.60 16.57 -13.32
C ILE A 146 16.34 17.08 -12.08
N GLY A 147 17.64 16.80 -12.00
CA GLY A 147 18.44 17.14 -10.83
C GLY A 147 17.88 16.49 -9.56
N ASN A 148 17.49 17.32 -8.59
CA ASN A 148 16.91 16.89 -7.32
C ASN A 148 15.36 16.91 -7.30
N VAL A 149 14.70 17.11 -8.44
CA VAL A 149 13.24 17.12 -8.55
C VAL A 149 12.77 15.90 -9.33
N GLU A 150 11.87 15.12 -8.76
CA GLU A 150 11.15 14.04 -9.43
C GLU A 150 9.69 14.47 -9.65
N THR A 151 9.24 14.44 -10.90
CA THR A 151 7.85 14.67 -11.27
C THR A 151 7.22 13.36 -11.73
N LYS A 152 6.06 13.04 -11.17
CA LYS A 152 5.25 11.88 -11.52
C LYS A 152 3.85 12.33 -11.90
N VAL A 153 3.40 11.93 -13.09
CA VAL A 153 2.01 12.13 -13.54
C VAL A 153 1.38 10.76 -13.72
N HIS A 154 0.30 10.50 -13.00
CA HIS A 154 -0.50 9.29 -13.08
C HIS A 154 -1.87 9.62 -13.65
N GLU A 155 -2.24 8.97 -14.75
CA GLU A 155 -3.50 9.19 -15.46
C GLU A 155 -4.30 7.91 -15.44
N VAL A 156 -5.60 8.03 -15.16
CA VAL A 156 -6.56 6.92 -15.18
C VAL A 156 -7.61 7.21 -16.24
N GLU A 157 -7.72 6.30 -17.21
CA GLU A 157 -8.72 6.31 -18.26
C GLU A 157 -9.65 5.10 -18.10
N GLN A 158 -10.95 5.33 -18.28
CA GLN A 158 -11.97 4.30 -18.23
C GLN A 158 -12.68 4.18 -19.58
N ALA A 159 -13.14 2.98 -19.90
CA ALA A 159 -13.98 2.75 -21.05
C ALA A 159 -15.32 3.47 -20.89
N THR A 160 -15.75 4.15 -21.96
CA THR A 160 -17.04 4.79 -22.09
C THR A 160 -18.06 3.81 -22.68
N LEU A 161 -19.35 4.16 -22.64
CA LEU A 161 -20.41 3.37 -23.26
C LEU A 161 -20.22 3.19 -24.78
N ASN A 162 -19.47 4.08 -25.42
CA ASN A 162 -19.16 4.03 -26.86
C ASN A 162 -17.87 3.22 -27.18
N GLY A 163 -17.28 2.55 -26.19
CA GLY A 163 -16.04 1.77 -26.35
C GLY A 163 -14.76 2.59 -26.43
N GLY A 164 -14.85 3.93 -26.49
CA GLY A 164 -13.70 4.83 -26.37
C GLY A 164 -13.19 4.94 -24.94
N LEU A 165 -11.95 5.39 -24.76
CA LEU A 165 -11.39 5.69 -23.44
C LEU A 165 -11.53 7.18 -23.11
N GLN A 166 -11.87 7.47 -21.87
CA GLN A 166 -11.95 8.83 -21.33
C GLN A 166 -11.13 8.92 -20.05
N MET A 167 -10.31 9.96 -19.93
CA MET A 167 -9.56 10.25 -18.70
C MET A 167 -10.54 10.69 -17.62
N VAL A 168 -10.52 10.01 -16.47
CA VAL A 168 -11.43 10.26 -15.33
C VAL A 168 -10.71 10.86 -14.13
N GLU A 169 -9.41 10.58 -14.00
CA GLU A 169 -8.59 11.06 -12.90
C GLU A 169 -7.15 11.28 -13.38
N ARG A 170 -6.52 12.32 -12.86
CA ARG A 170 -5.10 12.60 -13.05
C ARG A 170 -4.50 13.00 -11.72
N THR A 171 -3.42 12.35 -11.31
CA THR A 171 -2.66 12.68 -10.12
C THR A 171 -1.29 13.18 -10.53
N GLN A 172 -0.92 14.37 -10.07
CA GLN A 172 0.40 14.96 -10.30
C GLN A 172 1.13 15.04 -8.97
N SER A 173 2.37 14.56 -8.97
CA SER A 173 3.26 14.56 -7.82
C SER A 173 4.59 15.21 -8.21
N GLU A 174 5.11 16.06 -7.35
CA GLU A 174 6.44 16.65 -7.44
C GLU A 174 7.15 16.42 -6.10
N GLU A 175 8.26 15.67 -6.11
CA GLU A 175 9.12 15.49 -4.94
C GLU A 175 10.45 16.18 -5.16
N ARG A 176 10.84 17.05 -4.23
CA ARG A 176 12.12 17.74 -4.21
C ARG A 176 12.97 17.17 -3.09
N PHE A 177 14.17 16.73 -3.43
CA PHE A 177 15.13 16.18 -2.50
C PHE A 177 16.19 17.22 -2.10
N SER A 178 16.56 17.25 -0.82
CA SER A 178 17.61 18.11 -0.29
C SER A 178 18.38 17.39 0.81
N GLY A 179 19.38 16.59 0.41
CA GLY A 179 20.12 15.72 1.33
C GLY A 179 19.20 14.65 1.92
N ASP A 180 19.12 14.59 3.26
CA ASP A 180 18.22 13.70 3.98
C ASP A 180 16.77 14.24 4.11
N ASN A 181 16.49 15.43 3.57
CA ASN A 181 15.16 16.04 3.59
C ASN A 181 14.45 15.87 2.24
N SER A 182 13.11 15.82 2.25
CA SER A 182 12.32 15.93 1.03
C SER A 182 11.02 16.71 1.22
N GLU A 183 10.56 17.33 0.15
CA GLU A 183 9.25 17.98 0.06
C GLU A 183 8.45 17.35 -1.09
N LEU A 184 7.28 16.82 -0.78
CA LEU A 184 6.36 16.19 -1.71
C LEU A 184 5.11 17.06 -1.84
N LYS A 185 4.75 17.41 -3.07
CA LYS A 185 3.45 18.01 -3.40
C LYS A 185 2.70 17.09 -4.33
N GLU A 186 1.53 16.64 -3.91
CA GLU A 186 0.62 15.81 -4.72
C GLU A 186 -0.71 16.56 -4.92
N THR A 187 -1.30 16.42 -6.11
CA THR A 187 -2.62 16.96 -6.43
C THR A 187 -3.39 15.98 -7.30
N VAL A 188 -4.59 15.63 -6.86
CA VAL A 188 -5.53 14.77 -7.58
C VAL A 188 -6.54 15.66 -8.27
N TYR A 189 -6.68 15.46 -9.58
CA TYR A 189 -7.62 16.16 -10.44
C TYR A 189 -8.68 15.18 -10.94
N ARG A 190 -9.94 15.64 -10.98
CA ARG A 190 -11.04 14.90 -11.60
C ARG A 190 -11.77 15.78 -12.59
N GLN A 191 -12.42 15.15 -13.57
CA GLN A 191 -13.23 15.87 -14.53
C GLN A 191 -14.49 16.43 -13.85
N GLY A 192 -14.67 17.74 -13.91
CA GLY A 192 -15.86 18.45 -13.48
C GLY A 192 -16.99 18.38 -14.50
N VAL A 193 -18.15 18.94 -14.15
CA VAL A 193 -19.33 18.98 -15.02
C VAL A 193 -19.13 19.77 -16.33
N ASN A 194 -18.16 20.68 -16.34
CA ASN A 194 -17.73 21.47 -17.50
C ASN A 194 -16.75 20.71 -18.42
N GLY A 195 -16.45 19.44 -18.10
CA GLY A 195 -15.49 18.63 -18.83
C GLY A 195 -14.02 18.96 -18.56
N ARG A 196 -13.73 19.96 -17.71
CA ARG A 196 -12.35 20.35 -17.33
C ARG A 196 -11.90 19.58 -16.10
N PHE A 197 -10.59 19.40 -15.96
CA PHE A 197 -10.02 18.80 -14.77
C PHE A 197 -9.85 19.85 -13.67
N GLU A 198 -10.44 19.58 -12.51
CA GLU A 198 -10.40 20.45 -11.34
C GLU A 198 -9.74 19.69 -10.17
N PRO A 199 -8.94 20.37 -9.34
CA PRO A 199 -8.32 19.74 -8.18
C PRO A 199 -9.40 19.35 -7.16
N VAL A 200 -9.38 18.09 -6.73
CA VAL A 200 -10.31 17.58 -5.70
C VAL A 200 -9.63 17.31 -4.37
N SER A 201 -8.32 17.05 -4.42
CA SER A 201 -7.47 16.84 -3.24
C SER A 201 -6.05 17.30 -3.54
N SER A 202 -5.37 17.86 -2.56
CA SER A 202 -3.95 18.14 -2.62
C SER A 202 -3.28 17.80 -1.30
N GLN A 203 -2.09 17.23 -1.36
CA GLN A 203 -1.29 16.93 -0.20
C GLN A 203 0.08 17.59 -0.33
N VAL A 204 0.56 18.20 0.75
CA VAL A 204 1.93 18.68 0.87
C VAL A 204 2.56 17.95 2.04
N SER A 205 3.72 17.32 1.84
CA SER A 205 4.44 16.62 2.89
C SER A 205 5.90 17.01 2.92
N GLN A 206 6.39 17.37 4.10
CA GLN A 206 7.79 17.68 4.34
C GLN A 206 8.38 16.62 5.27
N LYS A 207 9.49 16.03 4.83
CA LYS A 207 10.27 15.06 5.59
C LYS A 207 11.59 15.71 5.94
N THR A 208 11.92 15.69 7.23
CA THR A 208 13.22 16.14 7.71
C THR A 208 13.88 15.08 8.57
N LYS A 209 15.20 15.02 8.52
CA LYS A 209 15.98 14.14 9.38
C LYS A 209 17.13 14.90 10.00
N ILE A 210 17.19 14.88 11.32
CA ILE A 210 18.23 15.53 12.12
C ILE A 210 18.76 14.47 13.08
N GLY A 211 19.97 13.98 12.82
CA GLY A 211 20.54 12.87 13.57
C GLY A 211 19.69 11.60 13.47
N ASN A 212 19.24 11.10 14.62
CA ASN A 212 18.41 9.91 14.77
C ASN A 212 16.89 10.21 14.81
N VAL A 213 16.50 11.47 14.59
CA VAL A 213 15.11 11.91 14.58
C VAL A 213 14.66 12.18 13.15
N LYS A 214 13.55 11.55 12.74
CA LYS A 214 12.85 11.80 11.48
C LYS A 214 11.51 12.48 11.78
N THR A 215 11.21 13.58 11.12
CA THR A 215 9.92 14.27 11.23
C THR A 215 9.22 14.26 9.87
N VAL A 216 7.91 14.01 9.88
CA VAL A 216 7.04 14.07 8.71
C VAL A 216 5.88 15.00 9.04
N ASP A 217 5.79 16.13 8.37
CA ASP A 217 4.63 17.03 8.45
C ASP A 217 3.86 16.92 7.13
N ALA A 218 2.63 16.44 7.18
CA ALA A 218 1.78 16.23 6.02
C ALA A 218 0.49 17.03 6.18
N THR A 219 0.13 17.81 5.17
CA THR A 219 -1.07 18.65 5.15
C THR A 219 -1.93 18.25 3.96
N VAL A 220 -3.20 17.93 4.20
CA VAL A 220 -4.17 17.53 3.18
C VAL A 220 -5.23 18.63 3.03
N PHE A 221 -5.44 19.03 1.79
CA PHE A 221 -6.47 19.96 1.35
C PHE A 221 -7.52 19.20 0.56
N GLU A 222 -8.80 19.48 0.82
CA GLU A 222 -9.93 18.97 0.05
C GLU A 222 -10.69 20.14 -0.59
N ALA A 223 -11.22 19.91 -1.79
CA ALA A 223 -12.14 20.86 -2.41
C ALA A 223 -13.47 20.92 -1.65
N ASP A 224 -13.95 22.13 -1.36
CA ASP A 224 -15.30 22.35 -0.84
C ASP A 224 -16.36 22.24 -1.95
N LEU A 225 -17.63 22.49 -1.60
CA LEU A 225 -18.75 22.44 -2.55
C LEU A 225 -18.63 23.47 -3.69
N ASN A 226 -17.79 24.50 -3.54
CA ASN A 226 -17.51 25.52 -4.56
C ASN A 226 -16.21 25.22 -5.32
N GLY A 227 -15.59 24.06 -5.11
CA GLY A 227 -14.31 23.69 -5.73
C GLY A 227 -13.09 24.39 -5.12
N ARG A 228 -13.25 25.14 -4.02
CA ARG A 228 -12.13 25.81 -3.35
C ARG A 228 -11.43 24.84 -2.41
N MET A 229 -10.12 24.73 -2.55
CA MET A 229 -9.29 23.91 -1.66
C MET A 229 -9.26 24.52 -0.25
N SER A 230 -9.57 23.70 0.76
CA SER A 230 -9.52 24.07 2.17
C SER A 230 -8.78 23.01 2.99
N LEU A 231 -8.15 23.42 4.09
CA LEU A 231 -7.39 22.53 4.95
C LEU A 231 -8.33 21.51 5.63
N ALA A 232 -8.16 20.23 5.31
CA ALA A 232 -8.98 19.14 5.83
C ALA A 232 -8.28 18.42 7.00
N GLU A 233 -6.99 18.14 6.84
CA GLU A 233 -6.20 17.39 7.81
C GLU A 233 -4.75 17.86 7.81
N ARG A 234 -4.10 17.80 8.97
CA ARG A 234 -2.64 17.90 9.10
C ARG A 234 -2.15 16.81 10.03
N THR A 235 -1.11 16.10 9.64
CA THR A 235 -0.52 15.00 10.39
C THR A 235 0.95 15.29 10.62
N ILE A 236 1.38 15.28 11.87
CA ILE A 236 2.78 15.50 12.26
C ILE A 236 3.28 14.23 12.92
N GLY A 237 4.21 13.54 12.26
CA GLY A 237 4.89 12.34 12.77
C GLY A 237 6.32 12.66 13.19
N LYS A 238 6.75 12.18 14.35
CA LYS A 238 8.13 12.23 14.84
C LYS A 238 8.59 10.84 15.22
N LYS A 239 9.58 10.31 14.50
CA LYS A 239 10.21 9.02 14.79
C LYS A 239 11.60 9.23 15.35
N THR A 240 11.87 8.67 16.52
CA THR A 240 13.19 8.67 17.16
C THR A 240 13.71 7.24 17.20
N GLU A 241 14.85 7.00 16.56
CA GLU A 241 15.54 5.70 16.57
C GLU A 241 16.63 5.72 17.66
N ARG A 242 16.70 4.69 18.50
CA ARG A 242 17.69 4.56 19.58
C ARG A 242 18.83 3.65 19.15
N ALA A 243 19.96 3.75 19.85
CA ALA A 243 21.15 2.95 19.57
C ALA A 243 20.95 1.44 19.79
N ASP A 244 20.00 1.07 20.65
CA ASP A 244 19.61 -0.32 20.91
C ASP A 244 18.73 -0.92 19.78
N GLY A 245 18.43 -0.17 18.73
CA GLY A 245 17.55 -0.58 17.64
C GLY A 245 16.05 -0.38 17.92
N SER A 246 15.68 0.04 19.14
CA SER A 246 14.31 0.45 19.43
C SER A 246 13.95 1.76 18.76
N ALA A 247 12.67 1.98 18.53
CA ALA A 247 12.17 3.24 17.98
C ALA A 247 10.84 3.63 18.61
N VAL A 248 10.60 4.94 18.71
CA VAL A 248 9.29 5.50 19.07
C VAL A 248 8.87 6.46 17.97
N GLU A 249 7.66 6.27 17.46
CA GLU A 249 7.00 7.15 16.51
C GLU A 249 5.77 7.76 17.18
N GLU A 250 5.74 9.08 17.31
CA GLU A 250 4.60 9.85 17.79
C GLU A 250 3.94 10.53 16.59
N VAL A 251 2.65 10.30 16.38
CA VAL A 251 1.88 10.90 15.28
C VAL A 251 0.71 11.67 15.85
N GLU A 252 0.65 12.94 15.51
CA GLU A 252 -0.41 13.86 15.88
C GLU A 252 -1.29 14.15 14.67
N VAL A 253 -2.59 13.91 14.78
CA VAL A 253 -3.55 14.15 13.70
C VAL A 253 -4.45 15.32 14.07
N TYR A 254 -4.36 16.37 13.27
CA TYR A 254 -5.16 17.58 13.37
C TYR A 254 -6.21 17.57 12.27
N SER A 255 -7.48 17.76 12.61
CA SER A 255 -8.55 17.85 11.62
C SER A 255 -9.63 18.84 12.05
N THR A 256 -10.34 19.38 11.05
CA THR A 256 -11.57 20.16 11.23
C THR A 256 -12.78 19.25 11.46
N ARG A 257 -12.69 17.97 11.10
CA ARG A 257 -13.77 16.98 11.25
C ARG A 257 -13.48 16.06 12.43
N PHE A 258 -14.52 15.76 13.21
CA PHE A 258 -14.45 14.78 14.29
C PHE A 258 -14.98 13.42 13.80
N ALA A 259 -14.28 12.33 14.12
CA ALA A 259 -14.48 11.03 13.47
C ALA A 259 -15.81 10.33 13.82
N THR A 260 -16.48 10.69 14.93
CA THR A 260 -17.60 9.89 15.46
C THR A 260 -18.90 10.65 15.77
N ALA A 261 -18.95 11.96 15.58
CA ALA A 261 -20.18 12.75 15.65
C ALA A 261 -19.94 14.06 14.91
N ALA A 262 -21.01 14.64 14.32
CA ALA A 262 -21.01 15.89 13.57
C ALA A 262 -19.83 16.77 13.97
N GLY A 263 -18.81 16.82 13.11
CA GLY A 263 -17.62 17.63 13.36
C GLY A 263 -18.06 19.03 13.75
N ASP A 264 -17.25 19.74 14.53
CA ASP A 264 -17.50 21.14 14.80
C ASP A 264 -17.53 21.87 13.45
N VAL A 265 -18.72 22.00 12.87
CA VAL A 265 -18.95 22.53 11.52
C VAL A 265 -18.48 23.98 11.45
N ASN A 266 -18.28 24.60 12.62
CA ASN A 266 -17.82 25.96 12.81
C ASN A 266 -16.31 26.04 13.09
N ALA A 267 -15.60 24.92 13.24
CA ALA A 267 -14.16 24.91 13.42
C ALA A 267 -13.46 25.40 12.15
N ARG A 268 -13.13 26.69 12.16
CA ARG A 268 -12.40 27.35 11.05
C ARG A 268 -10.95 26.90 10.92
N GLN A 269 -10.43 26.16 11.90
CA GLN A 269 -9.04 25.70 11.95
C GLN A 269 -8.97 24.26 12.48
N PRO A 270 -8.08 23.42 11.94
CA PRO A 270 -7.84 22.09 12.49
C PRO A 270 -7.39 22.17 13.93
N ARG A 271 -7.82 21.20 14.73
CA ARG A 271 -7.37 20.99 16.11
C ARG A 271 -6.89 19.56 16.26
N LEU A 272 -6.01 19.31 17.22
CA LEU A 272 -5.53 17.96 17.51
C LEU A 272 -6.71 17.05 17.86
N GLN A 273 -6.97 16.02 17.06
CA GLN A 273 -8.07 15.08 17.27
C GLN A 273 -7.59 13.75 17.84
N GLN A 274 -6.40 13.32 17.42
CA GLN A 274 -5.86 12.01 17.74
C GLN A 274 -4.35 12.08 17.92
N GLN A 275 -3.85 11.28 18.86
CA GLN A 275 -2.43 10.99 19.01
C GLN A 275 -2.22 9.50 18.94
N ILE A 276 -1.22 9.10 18.17
CA ILE A 276 -0.82 7.71 17.93
C ILE A 276 0.62 7.59 18.38
N VAL A 277 0.92 6.59 19.18
CA VAL A 277 2.29 6.24 19.56
C VAL A 277 2.56 4.83 19.06
N ARG A 278 3.58 4.66 18.23
CA ARG A 278 4.11 3.36 17.84
C ARG A 278 5.47 3.14 18.46
N GLU A 279 5.59 2.07 19.23
CA GLU A 279 6.84 1.66 19.85
C GLU A 279 7.33 0.38 19.17
N THR A 280 8.59 0.37 18.74
CA THR A 280 9.26 -0.80 18.20
C THR A 280 10.38 -1.18 19.14
N VAL A 281 10.35 -2.41 19.66
CA VAL A 281 11.33 -2.91 20.61
C VAL A 281 11.93 -4.21 20.05
N PRO A 282 13.26 -4.28 19.84
CA PRO A 282 13.91 -5.53 19.53
C PRO A 282 13.85 -6.46 20.74
N GLY A 283 13.48 -7.71 20.51
CA GLY A 283 13.42 -8.77 21.50
C GLY A 283 14.55 -9.79 21.30
N PRO A 284 14.60 -10.84 22.14
CA PRO A 284 15.48 -11.98 21.93
C PRO A 284 15.16 -12.68 20.60
N ASP A 285 16.07 -13.53 20.11
CA ASP A 285 15.86 -14.40 18.95
C ASP A 285 15.48 -13.67 17.65
N ASN A 286 16.04 -12.47 17.42
CA ASN A 286 15.73 -11.63 16.25
C ASN A 286 14.23 -11.34 16.09
N THR A 287 13.53 -11.26 17.23
CA THR A 287 12.15 -10.80 17.28
C THR A 287 12.09 -9.28 17.38
N THR A 288 11.02 -8.72 16.85
CA THR A 288 10.70 -7.30 16.98
C THR A 288 9.24 -7.18 17.37
N VAL A 289 8.96 -6.50 18.48
CA VAL A 289 7.61 -6.21 18.94
C VAL A 289 7.28 -4.76 18.60
N GLU A 290 6.20 -4.58 17.86
CA GLU A 290 5.65 -3.28 17.50
C GLU A 290 4.31 -3.10 18.23
N THR A 291 4.21 -2.11 19.11
CA THR A 291 2.98 -1.76 19.84
C THR A 291 2.45 -0.42 19.33
N THR A 292 1.19 -0.39 18.91
CA THR A 292 0.48 0.85 18.56
C THR A 292 -0.56 1.19 19.61
N SER A 293 -0.42 2.38 20.20
CA SER A 293 -1.35 2.97 21.15
C SER A 293 -1.97 4.23 20.56
N VAL A 294 -3.26 4.43 20.80
CA VAL A 294 -4.01 5.58 20.29
C VAL A 294 -4.77 6.22 21.44
N ARG A 295 -4.82 7.55 21.45
CA ARG A 295 -5.82 8.31 22.20
C ARG A 295 -6.50 9.32 21.30
N ALA A 296 -7.78 9.50 21.52
CA ALA A 296 -8.59 10.47 20.81
C ALA A 296 -9.21 11.47 21.80
N ARG A 297 -9.59 12.62 21.27
CA ARG A 297 -10.37 13.63 21.98
C ARG A 297 -11.72 13.05 22.39
N LEU A 298 -12.19 13.35 23.61
CA LEU A 298 -13.44 12.80 24.13
C LEU A 298 -14.64 13.43 23.42
N VAL A 299 -15.67 12.62 23.15
CA VAL A 299 -16.89 13.07 22.45
C VAL A 299 -17.67 14.08 23.30
N ASN A 300 -17.74 13.84 24.61
CA ASN A 300 -18.50 14.64 25.58
C ASN A 300 -17.70 15.81 26.17
N ASP A 301 -16.36 15.74 26.13
CA ASP A 301 -15.48 16.85 26.50
C ASP A 301 -14.41 17.01 25.42
N PRO A 302 -14.73 17.78 24.36
CA PRO A 302 -13.77 18.02 23.32
C PRO A 302 -12.50 18.67 23.84
N SER A 303 -12.42 19.30 25.02
CA SER A 303 -11.16 19.90 25.47
C SER A 303 -10.12 18.88 25.94
N ARG A 304 -10.52 17.61 26.17
CA ARG A 304 -9.68 16.58 26.80
C ARG A 304 -9.49 15.36 25.90
N PHE A 305 -8.39 14.65 26.14
CA PHE A 305 -8.11 13.34 25.55
C PHE A 305 -8.43 12.23 26.55
N GLY A 306 -8.86 11.09 26.03
CA GLY A 306 -8.87 9.85 26.80
C GLY A 306 -7.46 9.34 27.12
N PRO A 307 -7.35 8.27 27.92
CA PRO A 307 -6.07 7.57 28.10
C PRO A 307 -5.58 6.96 26.78
N TYR A 308 -4.29 6.62 26.71
CA TYR A 308 -3.78 5.81 25.61
C TYR A 308 -4.36 4.39 25.68
N GLU A 309 -4.79 3.91 24.53
CA GLU A 309 -5.34 2.57 24.36
C GLU A 309 -4.51 1.81 23.36
N LYS A 310 -4.05 0.63 23.75
CA LYS A 310 -3.33 -0.27 22.85
C LYS A 310 -4.32 -0.88 21.87
N ILE A 311 -4.15 -0.60 20.58
CA ILE A 311 -5.06 -1.08 19.54
C ILE A 311 -4.45 -2.20 18.71
N VAL A 312 -3.12 -2.22 18.56
CA VAL A 312 -2.41 -3.23 17.76
C VAL A 312 -1.11 -3.62 18.45
N GLN A 313 -0.82 -4.92 18.48
CA GLN A 313 0.52 -5.45 18.75
C GLN A 313 0.91 -6.38 17.62
N THR A 314 2.06 -6.13 17.01
CA THR A 314 2.65 -7.00 15.99
C THR A 314 3.98 -7.56 16.49
N THR A 315 4.12 -8.88 16.50
CA THR A 315 5.40 -9.54 16.74
C THR A 315 5.91 -10.09 15.41
N LYS A 316 7.11 -9.67 15.01
CA LYS A 316 7.81 -10.14 13.81
C LYS A 316 8.99 -11.00 14.27
N VAL A 317 9.11 -12.21 13.74
CA VAL A 317 10.26 -13.09 13.98
C VAL A 317 11.08 -13.17 12.69
N THR A 318 12.34 -12.73 12.74
CA THR A 318 13.25 -12.85 11.61
C THR A 318 14.17 -14.03 11.85
N PRO A 319 14.07 -15.13 11.08
CA PRO A 319 14.87 -16.32 11.33
C PRO A 319 16.36 -16.06 11.05
N THR A 320 17.20 -16.58 11.93
CA THR A 320 18.66 -16.53 11.80
C THR A 320 19.16 -17.80 11.11
N GLY A 321 19.73 -17.68 9.91
CA GLY A 321 20.77 -18.61 9.46
C GLY A 321 20.39 -19.95 8.81
N ASP A 322 19.18 -20.14 8.25
CA ASP A 322 18.88 -21.35 7.47
C ASP A 322 18.26 -21.07 6.10
N SER A 323 18.53 -21.95 5.13
CA SER A 323 18.24 -21.80 3.69
C SER A 323 16.76 -21.61 3.31
N ARG A 324 15.84 -21.71 4.27
CA ARG A 324 14.42 -21.35 4.14
C ARG A 324 14.05 -20.33 5.21
N GLN A 325 13.90 -19.07 4.81
CA GLN A 325 13.42 -18.04 5.71
C GLN A 325 11.91 -18.18 5.88
N THR A 326 11.49 -18.49 7.12
CA THR A 326 10.09 -18.36 7.54
C THR A 326 9.95 -17.10 8.39
N THR A 327 9.40 -16.03 7.82
CA THR A 327 9.02 -14.85 8.60
C THR A 327 7.63 -15.10 9.14
N ALA A 328 7.51 -15.19 10.47
CA ALA A 328 6.24 -15.25 11.16
C ALA A 328 5.86 -13.85 11.66
N GLN A 329 4.63 -13.44 11.35
CA GLN A 329 4.05 -12.20 11.85
C GLN A 329 2.75 -12.53 12.57
N GLN A 330 2.67 -12.18 13.85
CA GLN A 330 1.43 -12.25 14.63
C GLN A 330 0.94 -10.84 14.90
N SER A 331 -0.33 -10.55 14.57
CA SER A 331 -0.99 -9.27 14.87
C SER A 331 -2.23 -9.51 15.71
N THR A 332 -2.40 -8.74 16.78
CA THR A 332 -3.61 -8.73 17.60
C THR A 332 -4.21 -7.34 17.57
N VAL A 333 -5.50 -7.23 17.22
CA VAL A 333 -6.26 -5.98 17.19
C VAL A 333 -7.26 -5.96 18.35
N GLN A 334 -7.23 -4.90 19.15
CA GLN A 334 -8.13 -4.70 20.28
C GLN A 334 -9.06 -3.49 20.04
N ARG A 335 -10.31 -3.60 20.48
CA ARG A 335 -11.32 -2.53 20.42
C ARG A 335 -12.13 -2.51 21.71
N ARG A 336 -12.64 -1.36 22.14
CA ARG A 336 -13.69 -1.34 23.17
C ARG A 336 -15.05 -1.79 22.64
N ASP A 337 -15.72 -2.64 23.39
CA ASP A 337 -17.15 -2.90 23.23
C ASP A 337 -17.99 -1.68 23.70
N LEU A 338 -19.32 -1.77 23.58
CA LEU A 338 -20.23 -0.71 24.01
C LEU A 338 -20.18 -0.43 25.52
N ASN A 339 -19.64 -1.36 26.31
CA ASN A 339 -19.49 -1.23 27.76
C ASN A 339 -18.12 -0.68 28.15
N GLY A 340 -17.26 -0.38 27.17
CA GLY A 340 -15.91 0.10 27.39
C GLY A 340 -14.90 -1.01 27.71
N ASN A 341 -15.22 -2.30 27.56
CA ASN A 341 -14.25 -3.37 27.76
C ASN A 341 -13.41 -3.58 26.50
N LEU A 342 -12.09 -3.75 26.65
CA LEU A 342 -11.24 -4.14 25.53
C LEU A 342 -11.52 -5.59 25.14
N ILE A 343 -11.96 -5.80 23.90
CA ILE A 343 -12.15 -7.10 23.28
C ILE A 343 -11.12 -7.28 22.16
N VAL A 344 -10.56 -8.49 22.02
CA VAL A 344 -9.73 -8.86 20.87
C VAL A 344 -10.67 -9.04 19.68
N GLN A 345 -10.55 -8.17 18.68
CA GLN A 345 -11.40 -8.21 17.50
C GLN A 345 -10.85 -9.16 16.43
N ALA A 346 -9.53 -9.22 16.28
CA ALA A 346 -8.88 -10.08 15.30
C ALA A 346 -7.48 -10.48 15.79
N ALA A 347 -7.12 -11.73 15.53
CA ALA A 347 -5.76 -12.22 15.60
C ALA A 347 -5.41 -12.85 14.26
N THR A 348 -4.33 -12.37 13.64
CA THR A 348 -3.86 -12.90 12.36
C THR A 348 -2.42 -13.37 12.52
N GLU A 349 -2.14 -14.55 12.00
CA GLU A 349 -0.79 -15.09 11.90
C GLU A 349 -0.47 -15.32 10.42
N THR A 350 0.62 -14.72 9.95
CA THR A 350 1.11 -14.92 8.59
C THR A 350 2.47 -15.57 8.66
N ALA A 351 2.61 -16.73 7.99
CA ALA A 351 3.90 -17.38 7.79
C ALA A 351 4.26 -17.25 6.30
N ILE A 352 5.35 -16.55 6.02
CA ILE A 352 5.90 -16.42 4.67
C ILE A 352 7.09 -17.37 4.59
N THR A 353 7.01 -18.39 3.73
CA THR A 353 8.14 -19.27 3.44
C THR A 353 8.65 -18.96 2.04
N GLY A 354 9.85 -18.38 1.97
CA GLY A 354 10.56 -18.08 0.73
C GLY A 354 11.92 -18.80 0.67
N PRO A 355 12.53 -18.90 -0.51
CA PRO A 355 13.95 -19.24 -0.58
C PRO A 355 14.76 -18.17 0.17
N ALA A 356 15.93 -18.54 0.68
CA ALA A 356 16.85 -17.55 1.20
C ALA A 356 17.11 -16.45 0.14
N PRO A 357 17.17 -15.16 0.53
CA PRO A 357 17.62 -14.13 -0.38
C PRO A 357 19.01 -14.52 -0.91
N PRO A 358 19.31 -14.27 -2.20
CA PRO A 358 20.65 -14.51 -2.71
C PRO A 358 21.65 -13.73 -1.85
N PRO A 359 22.87 -14.28 -1.63
CA PRO A 359 23.89 -13.56 -0.88
C PRO A 359 24.09 -12.18 -1.50
N PRO A 360 24.32 -11.14 -0.68
CA PRO A 360 24.55 -9.79 -1.21
C PRO A 360 25.65 -9.85 -2.27
N ALA A 361 25.39 -9.26 -3.43
CA ALA A 361 26.38 -9.20 -4.50
C ALA A 361 27.67 -8.58 -3.93
N PRO A 362 28.85 -9.13 -4.26
CA PRO A 362 30.10 -8.53 -3.82
C PRO A 362 30.12 -7.06 -4.23
N PRO A 363 30.66 -6.16 -3.38
CA PRO A 363 30.73 -4.75 -3.70
C PRO A 363 31.44 -4.58 -5.06
N PRO A 364 30.97 -3.66 -5.93
CA PRO A 364 31.61 -3.42 -7.20
C PRO A 364 33.09 -3.13 -6.97
N ALA A 365 33.96 -3.81 -7.72
CA ALA A 365 35.40 -3.59 -7.63
C ALA A 365 35.65 -2.09 -7.79
N LYS A 366 36.39 -1.49 -6.85
CA LYS A 366 36.81 -0.09 -6.97
C LYS A 366 37.52 0.04 -8.32
N PRO A 367 37.22 1.07 -9.12
CA PRO A 367 37.98 1.32 -10.34
C PRO A 367 39.46 1.39 -9.97
N GLN A 368 40.29 0.59 -10.65
CA GLN A 368 41.74 0.70 -10.53
C GLN A 368 42.15 2.09 -11.02
N PRO A 369 43.03 2.79 -10.30
CA PRO A 369 43.48 4.13 -10.66
C PRO A 369 44.26 4.18 -11.97
#